data_AF-A0A4R5LDI4-F1
#
_entry.id   AF-A0A4R5LDI4-F1
#
_cell.length_a   1.000
_cell.length_b   1.000
_cell.length_c   1.000
_cell.angle_alpha   90.00
_cell.angle_beta   90.00
_cell.angle_gamma   90.00
#
_symmetry.space_group_name_H-M   'P 1'
#
loop_
_entity.id
_entity.type
_entity.pdbx_description
1 polymer ?
#
loop_
_entity_poly.entity_id
_entity_poly.type
_entity_poly.pdbx_seq_one_letter_code
_entity_poly.pdbx_strand_id
1 'polypeptide(L)'
;MSANNGIGPKRLVVGAHYGIRDWIAQRATAVIMAIYTIVLLVLFFGAHDFSYDGWASIFAAQWMKLATFVTLVALFLHAWVGVRDIWMDYIKPVGLRITLDVLTIAWLLGSLGYAAQILWRV
;
A
#
# COMPACT_ATOMS: atom_id res chain seq x y z
N MET A 1 45.59 0.75 -4.43
CA MET A 1 44.19 0.69 -3.96
C MET A 1 43.98 1.84 -2.99
N SER A 2 43.27 2.89 -3.38
CA SER A 2 42.95 3.98 -2.44
C SER A 2 41.89 3.48 -1.48
N ALA A 3 42.16 3.57 -0.18
CA ALA A 3 41.21 3.24 0.85
C ALA A 3 39.96 4.13 0.69
N ASN A 4 38.78 3.50 0.78
CA ASN A 4 37.49 4.11 0.46
C ASN A 4 36.95 4.83 1.71
N ASN A 5 37.64 5.90 2.13
CA ASN A 5 37.50 6.49 3.46
C ASN A 5 36.34 7.50 3.55
N GLY A 6 35.55 7.67 2.48
CA GLY A 6 34.46 8.65 2.43
C GLY A 6 34.91 10.12 2.44
N ILE A 7 36.21 10.41 2.33
CA ILE A 7 36.78 11.76 2.35
C ILE A 7 37.29 12.10 0.95
N GLY A 8 36.71 13.14 0.32
CA GLY A 8 37.18 13.69 -0.95
C GLY A 8 36.07 14.27 -1.85
N PRO A 9 36.43 14.99 -2.93
CA PRO A 9 35.51 15.68 -3.84
C PRO A 9 34.56 14.74 -4.63
N LYS A 10 34.78 13.42 -4.53
CA LYS A 10 33.89 12.37 -5.08
C LYS A 10 32.87 11.85 -4.07
N ARG A 11 32.80 12.43 -2.86
CA ARG A 11 31.76 12.09 -1.88
C ARG A 11 30.40 12.46 -2.46
N LEU A 12 29.56 11.46 -2.69
CA LEU A 12 28.16 11.68 -3.02
C LEU A 12 27.48 12.28 -1.78
N VAL A 13 27.31 13.60 -1.78
CA VAL A 13 26.46 14.29 -0.81
C VAL A 13 25.01 14.08 -1.22
N VAL A 14 24.49 12.86 -1.03
CA VAL A 14 23.06 12.61 -1.19
C VAL A 14 22.33 13.31 -0.04
N GLY A 15 21.47 14.27 -0.38
CA GLY A 15 20.75 15.07 0.60
C GLY A 15 19.80 14.21 1.43
N ALA A 16 19.62 14.54 2.71
CA ALA A 16 18.67 13.91 3.64
C ALA A 16 17.18 14.02 3.22
N HIS A 17 16.91 14.46 1.98
CA HIS A 17 15.58 14.61 1.40
C HIS A 17 15.09 13.34 0.66
N TYR A 18 15.96 12.35 0.43
CA TYR A 18 15.54 11.06 -0.12
C TYR A 18 14.85 10.23 0.98
N GLY A 19 13.61 9.79 0.73
CA GLY A 19 12.88 8.88 1.63
C GLY A 19 11.82 9.54 2.52
N ILE A 20 11.83 10.85 2.76
CA ILE A 20 10.80 11.49 3.61
C ILE A 20 9.38 11.36 3.03
N ARG A 21 9.24 11.45 1.69
CA ARG A 21 7.95 11.29 1.01
C ARG A 21 7.38 9.88 1.21
N ASP A 22 8.20 8.87 0.96
CA ASP A 22 7.83 7.46 1.11
C ASP A 22 7.57 7.12 2.58
N TRP A 23 8.35 7.71 3.49
CA TRP A 23 8.15 7.60 4.92
C TRP A 23 6.78 8.16 5.33
N ILE A 24 6.44 9.39 4.92
CA ILE A 24 5.13 10.00 5.23
C ILE A 24 4.00 9.17 4.63
N ALA A 25 4.14 8.74 3.36
CA ALA A 25 3.14 7.93 2.67
C ALA A 25 2.84 6.64 3.45
N GLN A 26 3.86 5.93 3.94
CA GLN A 26 3.72 4.74 4.78
C GLN A 26 2.90 4.99 6.04
N ARG A 27 3.14 6.09 6.76
CA ARG A 27 2.45 6.37 8.04
C ARG A 27 1.02 6.85 7.79
N ALA A 28 0.83 7.73 6.82
CA ALA A 28 -0.50 8.23 6.48
C ALA A 28 -1.42 7.08 6.00
N THR A 29 -0.92 6.23 5.10
CA THR A 29 -1.66 5.07 4.61
C THR A 29 -1.95 4.06 5.73
N ALA A 30 -1.01 3.82 6.64
CA ALA A 30 -1.22 2.95 7.80
C ALA A 30 -2.33 3.46 8.73
N VAL A 31 -2.37 4.76 9.01
CA VAL A 31 -3.42 5.37 9.84
C VAL A 31 -4.79 5.24 9.17
N ILE A 32 -4.89 5.49 7.86
CA ILE A 32 -6.14 5.33 7.10
C ILE A 32 -6.63 3.88 7.20
N MET A 33 -5.75 2.90 6.96
CA MET A 33 -6.10 1.48 7.07
C MET A 33 -6.54 1.12 8.49
N ALA A 34 -5.82 1.56 9.52
CA ALA A 34 -6.15 1.26 10.90
C ALA A 34 -7.54 1.80 11.30
N ILE A 35 -7.86 3.04 10.92
CA ILE A 35 -9.17 3.65 11.19
C ILE A 35 -10.27 2.85 10.49
N TYR A 36 -10.10 2.54 9.20
CA TYR A 36 -11.10 1.77 8.45
C TYR A 36 -11.29 0.37 9.03
N THR A 37 -10.20 -0.32 9.42
CA THR A 37 -10.27 -1.62 10.07
C THR A 37 -11.09 -1.55 11.35
N ILE A 38 -10.90 -0.53 12.20
CA ILE A 38 -11.72 -0.34 13.41
C ILE A 38 -13.19 -0.17 13.04
N VAL A 39 -13.51 0.70 12.07
CA VAL A 39 -14.89 0.93 11.61
C VAL A 39 -15.54 -0.37 11.12
N LEU A 40 -14.83 -1.13 10.27
CA LEU A 40 -15.33 -2.39 9.74
C LEU A 40 -15.54 -3.43 10.84
N LEU A 41 -14.62 -3.53 11.81
CA LEU A 41 -14.76 -4.45 12.93
C LEU A 41 -15.94 -4.09 13.84
N VAL A 42 -16.17 -2.80 14.11
CA VAL A 42 -17.35 -2.35 14.89
C VAL A 42 -18.65 -2.77 14.19
N LEU A 43 -18.74 -2.57 12.87
CA LEU A 43 -19.92 -2.99 12.10
C LEU A 43 -20.06 -4.51 12.03
N PHE A 44 -18.96 -5.24 11.88
CA PHE A 44 -18.95 -6.70 11.84
C PHE A 44 -19.43 -7.30 13.17
N PHE A 45 -18.88 -6.85 14.30
CA PHE A 45 -19.27 -7.36 15.62
C PHE A 45 -20.62 -6.84 16.10
N GLY A 46 -21.11 -5.73 15.55
CA GLY A 46 -22.46 -5.22 15.78
C GLY A 46 -23.54 -5.84 14.87
N ALA A 47 -23.14 -6.65 13.87
CA ALA A 47 -24.08 -7.26 12.96
C ALA A 47 -24.89 -8.38 13.64
N HIS A 48 -26.19 -8.41 13.37
CA HIS A 48 -27.09 -9.46 13.83
C HIS A 48 -27.43 -10.49 12.74
N ASP A 49 -27.17 -10.16 11.47
CA ASP A 49 -27.38 -11.03 10.32
C ASP A 49 -26.08 -11.16 9.50
N PHE A 50 -25.54 -12.38 9.46
CA PHE A 50 -24.35 -12.74 8.70
C PHE A 50 -24.68 -13.42 7.36
N SER A 51 -25.90 -13.20 6.85
CA SER A 51 -26.28 -13.57 5.49
C SER A 51 -25.55 -12.74 4.44
N TYR A 52 -25.65 -13.17 3.18
CA TYR A 52 -25.18 -12.39 2.03
C TYR A 52 -25.83 -11.00 2.00
N ASP A 53 -27.13 -10.92 2.22
CA ASP A 53 -27.88 -9.66 2.18
C ASP A 53 -27.45 -8.72 3.31
N GLY A 54 -27.25 -9.27 4.52
CA GLY A 54 -26.70 -8.53 5.65
C GLY A 54 -25.33 -7.92 5.32
N TRP A 55 -24.42 -8.72 4.77
CA TRP A 55 -23.09 -8.23 4.37
C TRP A 55 -23.14 -7.21 3.21
N ALA A 56 -23.92 -7.50 2.18
CA ALA A 56 -24.09 -6.62 1.03
C ALA A 56 -24.66 -5.26 1.45
N SER A 57 -25.58 -5.24 2.43
CA SER A 57 -26.19 -3.99 2.91
C SER A 57 -25.17 -3.02 3.53
N ILE A 58 -24.13 -3.53 4.21
CA ILE A 58 -23.05 -2.71 4.79
C ILE A 58 -22.28 -2.00 3.67
N PHE A 59 -21.90 -2.75 2.63
CA PHE A 59 -21.10 -2.24 1.52
C PHE A 59 -21.92 -1.52 0.44
N ALA A 60 -23.24 -1.65 0.43
CA ALA A 60 -24.13 -0.91 -0.47
C ALA A 60 -24.17 0.59 -0.14
N ALA A 61 -23.94 0.97 1.13
CA ALA A 61 -23.93 2.35 1.56
C ALA A 61 -22.79 3.16 0.88
N GLN A 62 -23.13 4.30 0.27
CA GLN A 62 -22.17 5.09 -0.52
C GLN A 62 -20.95 5.55 0.27
N TRP A 63 -21.13 5.91 1.55
CA TRP A 63 -20.03 6.30 2.42
C TRP A 63 -19.08 5.12 2.69
N MET A 64 -19.61 3.89 2.83
CA MET A 64 -18.82 2.68 3.02
C MET A 64 -18.06 2.32 1.74
N LYS A 65 -18.68 2.47 0.56
CA LYS A 65 -17.99 2.31 -0.73
C LYS A 65 -16.81 3.27 -0.84
N LEU A 66 -17.01 4.55 -0.51
CA LEU A 66 -15.92 5.52 -0.56
C LEU A 66 -14.82 5.20 0.46
N ALA A 67 -15.18 4.87 1.71
CA ALA A 67 -14.22 4.53 2.76
C ALA A 67 -13.40 3.28 2.42
N THR A 68 -14.06 2.24 1.91
CA THR A 68 -13.41 1.01 1.43
C THR A 68 -12.47 1.31 0.28
N PHE A 69 -12.92 2.09 -0.71
CA PHE A 69 -12.10 2.43 -1.87
C PHE A 69 -10.85 3.24 -1.48
N VAL A 70 -10.99 4.27 -0.64
CA VAL A 70 -9.87 5.05 -0.11
C VAL A 70 -8.89 4.16 0.65
N THR A 71 -9.40 3.23 1.46
CA THR A 71 -8.57 2.29 2.20
C THR A 71 -7.82 1.33 1.28
N LEU A 72 -8.45 0.83 0.22
CA LEU A 72 -7.80 0.00 -0.77
C LEU A 72 -6.69 0.76 -1.50
N VAL A 73 -6.93 2.01 -1.92
CA VAL A 73 -5.88 2.87 -2.49
C VAL A 73 -4.73 3.05 -1.49
N ALA A 74 -5.04 3.31 -0.22
CA ALA A 74 -4.03 3.43 0.83
C ALA A 74 -3.22 2.13 0.99
N LEU A 75 -3.89 0.97 1.00
CA LEU A 75 -3.26 -0.34 1.08
C LEU A 75 -2.32 -0.59 -0.11
N PHE A 76 -2.73 -0.27 -1.33
CA PHE A 76 -1.87 -0.50 -2.51
C PHE A 76 -0.66 0.44 -2.53
N LEU A 77 -0.81 1.70 -2.10
CA LEU A 77 0.34 2.62 -1.93
C LEU A 77 1.28 2.14 -0.80
N HIS A 78 0.72 1.64 0.30
CA HIS A 78 1.47 1.07 1.41
C HIS A 78 2.25 -0.19 0.98
N ALA A 79 1.58 -1.11 0.29
CA ALA A 79 2.18 -2.33 -0.23
C ALA A 79 3.26 -2.03 -1.27
N TRP A 80 3.02 -1.07 -2.19
CA TRP A 80 4.00 -0.64 -3.17
C TRP A 80 5.33 -0.24 -2.52
N VAL A 81 5.28 0.71 -1.58
CA VAL A 81 6.49 1.24 -0.97
C VAL A 81 7.19 0.15 -0.16
N GLY A 82 6.44 -0.62 0.63
CA GLY A 82 7.01 -1.68 1.48
C GLY A 82 7.65 -2.80 0.67
N VAL A 83 6.99 -3.27 -0.40
CA VAL A 83 7.51 -4.35 -1.25
C VAL A 83 8.71 -3.90 -2.07
N ARG A 84 8.69 -2.66 -2.60
CA ARG A 84 9.86 -2.07 -3.26
C ARG A 84 11.08 -2.05 -2.34
N ASP A 85 10.90 -1.63 -1.09
CA ASP A 85 11.98 -1.58 -0.11
C ASP A 85 12.54 -2.99 0.18
N ILE A 86 11.66 -4.01 0.30
CA ILE A 86 12.07 -5.42 0.40
C ILE A 86 12.89 -5.85 -0.82
N TRP A 87 12.46 -5.51 -2.04
CA TRP A 87 13.21 -5.85 -3.25
C TRP A 87 14.57 -5.18 -3.30
N MET A 88 14.67 -3.91 -2.91
CA MET A 88 15.95 -3.20 -2.84
C MET A 88 16.91 -3.80 -1.82
N ASP A 89 16.40 -4.25 -0.67
CA ASP A 89 17.22 -4.79 0.41
C ASP A 89 17.71 -6.21 0.14
N TYR A 90 16.84 -7.07 -0.40
CA TYR A 90 17.11 -8.51 -0.49
C TYR A 90 17.47 -9.00 -1.89
N ILE A 91 17.03 -8.33 -2.97
CA ILE A 91 17.30 -8.77 -4.35
C ILE A 91 18.50 -8.01 -4.92
N LYS A 92 19.64 -8.71 -5.00
CA LYS A 92 20.91 -8.13 -5.47
C LYS A 92 21.01 -7.99 -7.00
N PRO A 93 20.60 -8.98 -7.82
CA PRO A 93 20.68 -8.85 -9.28
C PRO A 93 19.70 -7.79 -9.79
N VAL A 94 20.22 -6.77 -10.47
CA VAL A 94 19.42 -5.60 -10.91
C VAL A 94 18.29 -5.97 -11.87
N GLY A 95 18.53 -6.87 -12.82
CA GLY A 95 17.51 -7.30 -13.79
C GLY A 95 16.34 -8.02 -13.13
N LEU A 96 16.63 -8.87 -12.15
CA LEU A 96 15.59 -9.55 -11.37
C LEU A 96 14.80 -8.56 -10.52
N ARG A 97 15.47 -7.64 -9.83
CA ARG A 97 14.83 -6.63 -8.99
C ARG A 97 13.84 -5.77 -9.79
N ILE A 98 14.28 -5.21 -10.92
CA ILE A 98 13.41 -4.38 -11.78
C ILE A 98 12.22 -5.20 -12.31
N THR A 99 12.45 -6.46 -12.67
CA THR A 99 11.36 -7.34 -13.12
C THR A 99 10.32 -7.55 -12.01
N LEU A 100 10.77 -7.83 -10.78
CA LEU A 100 9.89 -7.99 -9.62
C LEU A 100 9.15 -6.70 -9.26
N ASP A 101 9.81 -5.55 -9.35
CA ASP A 101 9.17 -4.24 -9.16
C ASP A 101 8.02 -4.09 -10.18
N VAL A 102 8.28 -4.27 -11.48
CA VAL A 102 7.28 -4.17 -12.56
C VAL A 102 6.09 -5.12 -12.34
N LEU A 103 6.38 -6.38 -11.99
CA LEU A 103 5.33 -7.36 -11.70
C LEU A 103 4.49 -6.95 -10.48
N THR A 104 5.13 -6.38 -9.45
CA THR A 104 4.44 -5.84 -8.27
C THR A 104 3.50 -4.71 -8.68
N ILE A 105 3.94 -3.76 -9.52
CA ILE A 105 3.07 -2.70 -10.06
C ILE A 105 1.84 -3.28 -10.73
N ALA A 106 2.07 -4.18 -11.69
CA ALA A 106 1.02 -4.76 -12.52
C ALA A 106 -0.01 -5.50 -11.66
N TRP A 107 0.46 -6.26 -10.65
CA TRP A 107 -0.40 -6.95 -9.70
C TRP A 107 -1.25 -6.00 -8.86
N LEU A 108 -0.64 -4.94 -8.30
CA LEU A 108 -1.36 -3.97 -7.47
C LEU A 108 -2.40 -3.19 -8.29
N LEU A 109 -2.08 -2.78 -9.52
CA LEU A 109 -3.02 -2.10 -10.42
C LEU A 109 -4.19 -3.01 -10.83
N GLY A 110 -3.90 -4.27 -11.18
CA GLY A 110 -4.93 -5.26 -11.49
C GLY A 110 -5.86 -5.51 -10.30
N SER A 111 -5.27 -5.63 -9.10
CA SER A 111 -6.02 -5.82 -7.85
C SER A 111 -6.90 -4.61 -7.53
N LEU A 112 -6.40 -3.38 -7.71
CA LEU A 112 -7.17 -2.15 -7.50
C LEU A 112 -8.36 -2.06 -8.47
N GLY A 113 -8.13 -2.33 -9.76
CA GLY A 113 -9.19 -2.34 -10.77
C GLY A 113 -10.27 -3.37 -10.46
N TYR A 114 -9.87 -4.59 -10.10
CA TYR A 114 -10.81 -5.65 -9.73
C TYR A 114 -11.58 -5.34 -8.45
N ALA A 115 -10.92 -4.80 -7.42
CA ALA A 115 -11.57 -4.42 -6.18
C ALA A 115 -12.58 -3.27 -6.39
N ALA A 116 -12.24 -2.27 -7.22
CA ALA A 116 -13.18 -1.21 -7.60
C ALA A 116 -14.40 -1.77 -8.33
N GLN A 117 -14.18 -2.72 -9.26
CA GLN A 117 -15.27 -3.38 -9.97
C GLN A 117 -16.20 -4.16 -9.02
N ILE A 118 -15.66 -4.90 -8.05
CA ILE A 118 -16.46 -5.63 -7.06
C ILE A 118 -17.29 -4.63 -6.22
N LEU A 119 -16.62 -3.62 -5.68
CA LEU A 119 -17.23 -2.67 -4.75
C LEU A 119 -18.38 -1.87 -5.36
N TRP A 120 -18.31 -1.59 -6.66
CA TRP A 120 -19.36 -0.87 -7.38
C TRP A 120 -20.49 -1.76 -7.91
N ARG A 121 -20.35 -3.09 -7.80
CA ARG A 121 -21.37 -4.08 -8.19
C ARG A 121 -22.21 -4.60 -7.03
N VAL A 122 -21.80 -4.29 -5.79
CA VAL A 122 -22.62 -4.43 -4.58
C VAL A 122 -23.67 -3.33 -4.56
#